data_AF-A0A6V8DM21-F1
#
_entry.id   AF-A0A6V8DM21-F1
#
_cell.length_a   1.000
_cell.length_b   1.000
_cell.length_c   1.000
_cell.angle_alpha   90.00
_cell.angle_beta   90.00
_cell.angle_gamma   90.00
#
_symmetry.space_group_name_H-M   'P 1'
#
loop_
_entity.id
_entity.type
_entity.pdbx_description
1 polymer ?
#
loop_
_entity_poly.entity_id
_entity_poly.type
_entity_poly.pdbx_seq_one_letter_code
_entity_poly.pdbx_strand_id
1 'polypeptide(L)'
;ALSAQLEQTKYRVEALKAATSADSSLSKRVALVKSLLPILDEYAERRRNQLAEPLSENFSEGFGLLSRKSERIQNIVVSPSTYDVEIGMDGFKGNWLDRDLSATEKQHVGLSLLYALRRLASQPLPVVVDTPTSRMDTRHKGYSVTKFYPNLSHQVIVLATSDDLAGGLHNELKAANALGQQVLLKEAGAAQVVVVVGDLNAFF
;
A
#
# COMPACT_ATOMS: atom_id res chain seq x y z
N ALA A 1 -24.36 -30.86 -67.98
CA ALA A 1 -23.51 -31.69 -67.09
C ALA A 1 -22.27 -30.94 -66.63
N LEU A 2 -21.41 -30.48 -67.55
CA LEU A 2 -20.17 -29.75 -67.23
C LEU A 2 -20.37 -28.42 -66.48
N SER A 3 -21.39 -27.65 -66.85
CA SER A 3 -21.71 -26.35 -66.25
C SER A 3 -22.11 -26.46 -64.77
N ALA A 4 -22.95 -27.46 -64.45
CA ALA A 4 -23.37 -27.74 -63.07
C ALA A 4 -22.19 -28.20 -62.20
N GLN A 5 -21.26 -29.00 -62.75
CA GLN A 5 -20.04 -29.37 -62.04
C GLN A 5 -19.14 -28.15 -61.78
N LEU A 6 -19.00 -27.26 -62.75
CA LEU A 6 -18.16 -26.06 -62.62
C LEU A 6 -18.71 -25.07 -61.58
N GLU A 7 -20.03 -24.94 -61.50
CA GLU A 7 -20.71 -24.14 -60.49
C GLU A 7 -20.56 -24.74 -59.09
N GLN A 8 -20.70 -26.07 -58.96
CA GLN A 8 -20.46 -26.79 -57.70
C GLN A 8 -19.00 -26.69 -57.24
N THR A 9 -18.03 -26.74 -58.15
CA THR A 9 -16.62 -26.54 -57.82
C THR A 9 -16.34 -25.11 -57.35
N LYS A 10 -16.93 -24.10 -58.00
CA LYS A 10 -16.80 -22.70 -57.57
C LYS A 10 -17.34 -22.48 -56.16
N TYR A 11 -18.52 -23.02 -55.85
CA TYR A 11 -19.10 -22.94 -54.51
C TYR A 11 -18.20 -23.60 -53.45
N ARG A 12 -17.62 -24.77 -53.75
CA ARG A 12 -16.66 -25.44 -52.84
C ARG A 12 -15.39 -24.62 -52.63
N VAL A 13 -14.87 -23.98 -53.68
CA VAL A 13 -13.69 -23.10 -53.58
C VAL A 13 -13.99 -21.85 -52.75
N GLU A 14 -15.18 -21.25 -52.89
CA GLU A 14 -15.59 -20.11 -52.07
C GLU A 14 -15.79 -20.49 -50.61
N ALA A 15 -16.43 -21.63 -50.33
CA ALA A 15 -16.58 -22.15 -48.97
C ALA A 15 -15.21 -22.46 -48.32
N LEU A 16 -14.27 -23.01 -49.09
CA LEU A 16 -12.89 -23.23 -48.63
C LEU A 16 -12.18 -21.90 -48.36
N LYS A 17 -12.29 -20.90 -49.25
CA LYS A 17 -11.72 -19.56 -49.04
C LYS A 17 -12.29 -18.87 -47.81
N ALA A 18 -13.61 -18.98 -47.58
CA ALA A 18 -14.27 -18.43 -46.40
C ALA A 18 -13.75 -19.09 -45.10
N ALA A 19 -13.67 -20.43 -45.07
CA ALA A 19 -13.11 -21.16 -43.93
C ALA A 19 -11.62 -20.81 -43.67
N THR A 20 -10.79 -20.77 -44.71
CA THR A 20 -9.38 -20.36 -44.61
C THR A 20 -9.22 -18.91 -44.19
N SER A 21 -10.13 -18.01 -44.58
CA SER A 21 -10.07 -16.59 -44.19
C SER A 21 -10.37 -16.37 -42.70
N ALA A 22 -11.33 -17.12 -42.14
CA ALA A 22 -11.63 -17.14 -40.71
C ALA A 22 -10.44 -17.70 -39.91
N ASP A 23 -9.87 -18.84 -40.33
CA ASP A 23 -8.64 -19.42 -39.75
C ASP A 23 -7.44 -18.48 -39.88
N SER A 24 -7.31 -17.75 -40.99
CA SER A 24 -6.24 -16.76 -41.18
C SER A 24 -6.39 -15.58 -40.22
N SER A 25 -7.62 -15.16 -39.93
CA SER A 25 -7.91 -14.03 -39.03
C SER A 25 -7.62 -14.41 -37.57
N LEU A 26 -8.01 -15.62 -37.17
CA LEU A 26 -7.70 -16.20 -35.86
C LEU A 26 -6.19 -16.40 -35.71
N SER A 27 -5.52 -16.96 -36.73
CA SER A 27 -4.08 -17.16 -36.74
C SER A 27 -3.31 -15.84 -36.63
N LYS A 28 -3.77 -14.77 -37.31
CA LYS A 28 -3.20 -13.42 -37.18
C LYS A 28 -3.38 -12.85 -35.77
N ARG A 29 -4.55 -13.04 -35.15
CA ARG A 29 -4.80 -12.63 -33.75
C ARG A 29 -3.90 -13.39 -32.77
N VAL A 30 -3.75 -14.69 -32.94
CA VAL A 30 -2.86 -15.52 -32.11
C VAL A 30 -1.40 -15.10 -32.30
N ALA A 31 -0.96 -14.84 -33.52
CA ALA A 31 0.38 -14.35 -33.80
C ALA A 31 0.63 -12.99 -33.15
N LEU A 32 -0.34 -12.07 -33.22
CA LEU A 32 -0.29 -10.78 -32.55
C LEU A 32 -0.17 -10.95 -31.03
N VAL A 33 -1.05 -11.74 -30.40
CA VAL A 33 -0.98 -12.02 -28.96
C VAL A 33 0.38 -12.59 -28.56
N LYS A 34 0.90 -13.57 -29.31
CA LYS A 34 2.23 -14.15 -29.06
C LYS A 34 3.36 -13.13 -29.18
N SER A 35 3.24 -12.15 -30.09
CA SER A 35 4.22 -11.07 -30.21
C SER A 35 4.10 -10.01 -29.09
N LEU A 36 2.90 -9.83 -28.52
CA LEU A 36 2.67 -8.87 -27.44
C LEU A 36 3.07 -9.40 -26.06
N LEU A 37 2.91 -10.70 -25.80
CA LEU A 37 3.29 -11.32 -24.52
C LEU A 37 4.70 -10.95 -24.04
N PRO A 38 5.79 -11.13 -24.83
CA PRO A 38 7.13 -10.76 -24.37
C PRO A 38 7.30 -9.25 -24.11
N ILE A 39 6.57 -8.40 -24.84
CA ILE A 39 6.58 -6.95 -24.64
C ILE A 39 5.90 -6.61 -23.30
N LEU A 40 4.80 -7.29 -22.98
CA LEU A 40 4.11 -7.12 -21.70
C LEU A 40 4.95 -7.60 -20.52
N ASP A 41 5.67 -8.72 -20.68
CA ASP A 41 6.58 -9.24 -19.67
C ASP A 41 7.73 -8.27 -19.40
N GLU A 42 8.38 -7.77 -20.46
CA GLU A 42 9.43 -6.76 -20.36
C GLU A 42 8.91 -5.46 -19.73
N TYR A 43 7.73 -5.01 -20.13
CA TYR A 43 7.10 -3.83 -19.53
C TYR A 43 6.83 -4.05 -18.04
N ALA A 44 6.26 -5.19 -17.64
CA ALA A 44 5.98 -5.51 -16.25
C ALA A 44 7.26 -5.57 -15.41
N GLU A 45 8.34 -6.16 -15.93
CA GLU A 45 9.64 -6.19 -15.26
C GLU A 45 10.22 -4.78 -15.08
N ARG A 46 10.26 -3.98 -16.15
CA ARG A 46 10.72 -2.58 -16.08
C ARG A 46 9.91 -1.78 -15.08
N ARG A 47 8.58 -1.94 -15.06
CA ARG A 47 7.70 -1.24 -14.10
C ARG A 47 7.94 -1.68 -12.66
N ARG A 48 8.15 -2.97 -12.39
CA ARG A 48 8.49 -3.45 -11.03
C ARG A 48 9.81 -2.86 -10.54
N ASN A 49 10.84 -2.86 -11.39
CA ASN A 49 12.14 -2.27 -11.05
C ASN A 49 12.03 -0.76 -10.75
N GLN A 50 11.24 -0.02 -11.55
CA GLN A 50 11.00 1.41 -11.33
C GLN A 50 10.24 1.72 -10.02
N LEU A 51 9.45 0.79 -9.49
CA LEU A 51 8.68 0.98 -8.27
C LEU A 51 9.41 0.49 -7.02
N ALA A 52 10.33 -0.47 -7.15
CA ALA A 52 11.02 -1.09 -6.02
C ALA A 52 11.93 -0.12 -5.25
N GLU A 53 12.70 0.70 -5.96
CA GLU A 53 13.56 1.72 -5.35
C GLU A 53 12.77 2.75 -4.53
N PRO A 54 11.78 3.47 -5.11
CA PRO A 54 11.03 4.46 -4.33
C PRO A 54 10.17 3.80 -3.25
N LEU A 55 9.75 2.53 -3.40
CA LEU A 55 9.10 1.79 -2.32
C LEU A 55 10.06 1.57 -1.15
N SER A 56 11.28 1.14 -1.43
CA SER A 56 12.33 0.91 -0.44
C SER A 56 12.70 2.19 0.31
N GLU A 57 12.82 3.31 -0.41
CA GLU A 57 13.10 4.63 0.17
C GLU A 57 11.99 5.09 1.12
N ASN A 58 10.74 5.08 0.65
CA ASN A 58 9.62 5.53 1.49
C ASN A 58 9.37 4.55 2.66
N PHE A 59 9.69 3.27 2.51
CA PHE A 59 9.65 2.32 3.62
C PHE A 59 10.66 2.72 4.69
N SER A 60 11.91 2.97 4.30
CA SER A 60 12.96 3.43 5.20
C SER A 60 12.56 4.73 5.92
N GLU A 61 12.01 5.70 5.18
CA GLU A 61 11.47 6.95 5.73
C GLU A 61 10.38 6.69 6.79
N GLY A 62 9.37 5.89 6.45
CA GLY A 62 8.27 5.55 7.34
C GLY A 62 8.73 4.87 8.63
N PHE A 63 9.72 3.97 8.52
CA PHE A 63 10.32 3.32 9.68
C PHE A 63 11.09 4.33 10.53
N GLY A 64 11.80 5.25 9.88
CA GLY A 64 12.46 6.41 10.47
C GLY A 64 11.59 7.20 11.44
N LEU A 65 10.32 7.39 11.08
CA LEU A 65 9.35 8.19 11.85
C LEU A 65 8.82 7.49 13.10
N LEU A 66 8.86 6.15 13.16
CA LEU A 66 8.21 5.36 14.22
C LEU A 66 9.08 5.10 15.46
N SER A 67 10.42 5.17 15.35
CA SER A 67 11.31 4.89 16.48
C SER A 67 12.67 5.53 16.33
N ARG A 68 13.31 5.95 17.42
CA ARG A 68 14.74 6.34 17.42
C ARG A 68 15.67 5.18 17.07
N LYS A 69 15.25 3.93 17.29
CA LYS A 69 16.04 2.75 16.87
C LYS A 69 16.18 2.66 15.34
N SER A 70 15.41 3.44 14.59
CA SER A 70 15.60 3.62 13.14
C SER A 70 16.98 4.14 12.78
N GLU A 71 17.70 4.80 13.70
CA GLU A 71 19.09 5.24 13.48
C GLU A 71 20.05 4.08 13.21
N ARG A 72 19.65 2.85 13.58
CA ARG A 72 20.42 1.63 13.27
C ARG A 72 20.06 1.03 11.91
N ILE A 73 19.02 1.51 11.23
CA ILE A 73 18.71 1.02 9.88
C ILE A 73 19.80 1.50 8.95
N GLN A 74 20.43 0.55 8.25
CA GLN A 74 21.36 0.87 7.19
C GLN A 74 20.61 1.00 5.86
N ASN A 75 19.72 0.05 5.57
CA ASN A 75 18.92 0.03 4.36
C ASN A 75 17.67 -0.85 4.54
N ILE A 76 16.65 -0.54 3.75
CA ILE A 76 15.53 -1.43 3.47
C ILE A 76 15.54 -1.66 1.97
N VAL A 77 15.41 -2.90 1.53
CA VAL A 77 15.38 -3.28 0.11
C VAL A 77 14.16 -4.15 -0.14
N VAL A 78 13.39 -3.82 -1.17
CA VAL A 78 12.28 -4.65 -1.65
C VAL A 78 12.64 -5.24 -3.01
N SER A 79 12.64 -6.56 -3.10
CA SER A 79 12.92 -7.27 -4.35
C SER A 79 11.81 -7.04 -5.39
N PRO A 80 12.12 -6.53 -6.59
CA PRO A 80 11.12 -6.35 -7.65
C PRO A 80 10.62 -7.68 -8.24
N SER A 81 11.35 -8.78 -8.07
CA SER A 81 11.02 -10.08 -8.63
C SER A 81 10.20 -10.94 -7.66
N THR A 82 10.55 -10.93 -6.37
CA THR A 82 9.95 -11.79 -5.33
C THR A 82 9.10 -11.04 -4.32
N TYR A 83 9.21 -9.71 -4.25
CA TYR A 83 8.61 -8.85 -3.23
C TYR A 83 9.12 -9.09 -1.80
N ASP A 84 10.19 -9.87 -1.65
CA ASP A 84 10.85 -10.06 -0.36
C ASP A 84 11.42 -8.74 0.14
N VAL A 85 11.29 -8.52 1.44
CA VAL A 85 11.82 -7.34 2.13
C VAL A 85 13.07 -7.75 2.90
N GLU A 86 14.15 -7.03 2.68
CA GLU A 86 15.37 -7.14 3.46
C GLU A 86 15.59 -5.86 4.25
N ILE A 87 15.81 -5.99 5.56
CA ILE A 87 16.14 -4.86 6.43
C ILE A 87 17.53 -5.09 7.00
N GLY A 88 18.48 -4.25 6.59
CA GLY A 88 19.82 -4.20 7.16
C GLY A 88 19.84 -3.32 8.40
N MET A 89 20.37 -3.85 9.51
CA MET A 89 20.57 -3.09 10.74
C MET A 89 22.02 -3.13 11.20
N ASP A 90 22.52 -2.00 11.69
CA ASP A 90 23.86 -1.86 12.21
C ASP A 90 24.09 -2.80 13.41
N GLY A 91 25.22 -3.52 13.37
CA GLY A 91 25.55 -4.57 14.34
C GLY A 91 24.73 -5.86 14.20
N PHE A 92 23.96 -6.05 13.12
CA PHE A 92 23.25 -7.30 12.83
C PHE A 92 23.67 -7.86 11.46
N LYS A 93 23.89 -9.17 11.38
CA LYS A 93 24.22 -9.86 10.12
C LYS A 93 22.99 -10.59 9.59
N GLY A 94 22.73 -10.44 8.30
CA GLY A 94 21.58 -11.05 7.62
C GLY A 94 20.34 -10.14 7.65
N ASN A 95 19.21 -10.69 7.20
CA ASN A 95 17.94 -9.95 7.19
C ASN A 95 17.39 -9.82 8.62
N TRP A 96 17.19 -8.60 9.09
CA TRP A 96 16.67 -8.36 10.43
C TRP A 96 15.28 -8.96 10.66
N LEU A 97 14.51 -9.15 9.59
CA LEU A 97 13.18 -9.79 9.64
C LEU A 97 13.21 -11.29 9.96
N ASP A 98 14.34 -11.98 9.81
CA ASP A 98 14.46 -13.43 10.07
C ASP A 98 14.50 -13.77 11.57
N ARG A 99 14.52 -12.75 12.42
CA ARG A 99 14.49 -12.88 13.88
C ARG A 99 13.06 -13.01 14.40
N ASP A 100 12.93 -13.47 15.64
CA ASP A 100 11.65 -13.34 16.34
C ASP A 100 11.44 -11.89 16.77
N LEU A 101 10.70 -11.15 15.95
CA LEU A 101 10.34 -9.75 16.19
C LEU A 101 9.28 -9.64 17.30
N SER A 102 9.45 -8.65 18.16
CA SER A 102 8.41 -8.28 19.13
C SER A 102 7.14 -7.80 18.41
N ALA A 103 6.00 -7.82 19.12
CA ALA A 103 4.73 -7.35 18.56
C ALA A 103 4.81 -5.90 18.05
N THR A 104 5.49 -5.02 18.80
CA THR A 104 5.71 -3.62 18.43
C THR A 104 6.60 -3.49 17.19
N GLU A 105 7.65 -4.31 17.07
CA GLU A 105 8.52 -4.31 15.89
C GLU A 105 7.77 -4.78 14.63
N LYS A 106 6.98 -5.86 14.73
CA LYS A 106 6.12 -6.32 13.64
C LYS A 106 5.15 -5.22 13.19
N GLN A 107 4.57 -4.48 14.15
CA GLN A 107 3.69 -3.36 13.87
C GLN A 107 4.43 -2.21 13.17
N HIS A 108 5.65 -1.86 13.59
CA HIS A 108 6.43 -0.82 12.92
C HIS A 108 6.75 -1.19 11.47
N VAL A 109 7.15 -2.44 11.21
CA VAL A 109 7.39 -2.93 9.83
C VAL A 109 6.13 -2.76 8.99
N GLY A 110 4.97 -3.21 9.49
CA GLY A 110 3.70 -3.10 8.77
C GLY A 110 3.27 -1.65 8.51
N LEU A 111 3.37 -0.79 9.51
CA LEU A 111 3.04 0.64 9.37
C LEU A 111 3.99 1.34 8.39
N SER A 112 5.27 1.02 8.41
CA SER A 112 6.26 1.61 7.49
C SER A 112 6.01 1.20 6.04
N LEU A 113 5.62 -0.07 5.80
CA LEU A 113 5.19 -0.51 4.48
C LEU A 113 3.91 0.21 4.03
N LEU A 114 2.93 0.37 4.93
CA LEU A 114 1.71 1.13 4.64
C LEU A 114 2.03 2.58 4.26
N TYR A 115 2.93 3.22 5.01
CA TYR A 115 3.44 4.55 4.70
C TYR A 115 4.03 4.60 3.29
N ALA A 116 4.91 3.66 2.95
CA ALA A 116 5.52 3.60 1.64
C ALA A 116 4.51 3.46 0.50
N LEU A 117 3.56 2.53 0.63
CA LEU A 117 2.49 2.34 -0.35
C LEU A 117 1.61 3.59 -0.48
N ARG A 118 1.31 4.25 0.64
CA ARG A 118 0.49 5.46 0.68
C ARG A 118 1.16 6.65 0.00
N ARG A 119 2.49 6.77 0.11
CA ARG A 119 3.31 7.80 -0.55
C ARG A 119 3.44 7.58 -2.05
N LEU A 120 3.52 6.32 -2.49
CA LEU A 120 3.59 5.96 -3.90
C LEU A 120 2.23 5.96 -4.62
N ALA A 121 1.13 5.94 -3.87
CA ALA A 121 -0.19 5.98 -4.44
C ALA A 121 -0.42 7.31 -5.19
N SER A 122 -0.85 7.22 -6.45
CA SER A 122 -1.05 8.37 -7.35
C SER A 122 -2.22 9.29 -6.94
N GLN A 123 -3.13 8.81 -6.10
CA GLN A 123 -4.28 9.56 -5.63
C GLN A 123 -4.18 9.83 -4.13
N PRO A 124 -4.45 11.06 -3.65
CA PRO A 124 -4.51 11.37 -2.24
C PRO A 124 -5.73 10.66 -1.62
N LEU A 125 -5.50 9.57 -0.88
CA LEU A 125 -6.57 8.87 -0.15
C LEU A 125 -6.45 9.14 1.35
N PRO A 126 -7.57 9.47 2.02
CA PRO A 126 -7.55 9.65 3.47
C PRO A 126 -7.26 8.30 4.14
N VAL A 127 -6.60 8.35 5.29
CA VAL A 127 -6.31 7.16 6.10
C VAL A 127 -7.07 7.24 7.40
N VAL A 128 -7.80 6.17 7.73
CA VAL A 128 -8.48 6.02 9.02
C VAL A 128 -7.65 5.07 9.88
N VAL A 129 -7.25 5.52 11.06
CA VAL A 129 -6.49 4.74 12.03
C VAL A 129 -7.38 4.45 13.23
N ASP A 130 -7.69 3.18 13.44
CA ASP A 130 -8.40 2.72 14.63
C ASP A 130 -7.39 2.22 15.68
N THR A 131 -7.58 2.57 16.94
CA THR A 131 -6.69 2.23 18.07
C THR A 131 -5.21 2.61 17.82
N PRO A 132 -4.92 3.92 17.64
CA PRO A 132 -3.64 4.42 17.10
C PRO A 132 -2.41 4.08 17.93
N THR A 133 -2.55 3.69 19.19
CA THR A 133 -1.41 3.48 20.09
C THR A 133 -1.35 2.10 20.70
N SER A 134 -2.24 1.19 20.29
CA SER A 134 -2.31 -0.14 20.87
C SER A 134 -0.96 -0.86 20.71
N ARG A 135 -0.52 -1.57 21.78
CA ARG A 135 0.70 -2.40 21.81
C ARG A 135 2.03 -1.64 21.64
N MET A 136 2.03 -0.32 21.80
CA MET A 136 3.24 0.51 21.80
C MET A 136 3.53 1.02 23.22
N ASP A 137 4.81 1.07 23.60
CA ASP A 137 5.21 1.74 24.85
C ASP A 137 5.07 3.27 24.74
N THR A 138 5.03 3.97 25.87
CA THR A 138 4.79 5.42 25.95
C THR A 138 5.70 6.24 25.04
N ARG A 139 6.96 5.84 24.84
CA ARG A 139 7.88 6.57 23.95
C ARG A 139 7.50 6.37 22.49
N HIS A 140 7.27 5.13 22.07
CA HIS A 140 6.84 4.84 20.71
C HIS A 140 5.49 5.46 20.39
N LYS A 141 4.56 5.51 21.35
CA LYS A 141 3.27 6.22 21.20
C LYS A 141 3.47 7.68 20.82
N GLY A 142 4.33 8.41 21.53
CA GLY A 142 4.63 9.82 21.24
C GLY A 142 5.15 10.04 19.82
N TYR A 143 6.08 9.19 19.34
CA TYR A 143 6.56 9.25 17.96
C TYR A 143 5.47 8.98 16.93
N SER A 144 4.64 7.96 17.15
CA SER A 144 3.54 7.64 16.25
C SER A 144 2.57 8.81 16.09
N VAL A 145 2.15 9.41 17.21
CA VAL A 145 1.14 10.47 17.18
C VAL A 145 1.70 11.81 16.71
N THR A 146 2.94 12.17 17.07
CA THR A 146 3.50 13.49 16.72
C THR A 146 4.27 13.50 15.40
N LYS A 147 4.75 12.36 14.91
CA LYS A 147 5.58 12.29 13.70
C LYS A 147 5.00 11.40 12.61
N PHE A 148 4.58 10.19 12.95
CA PHE A 148 4.15 9.23 11.92
C PHE A 148 2.76 9.56 11.36
N TYR A 149 1.72 9.59 12.19
CA TYR A 149 0.35 9.83 11.72
C TYR A 149 0.18 11.16 10.98
N PRO A 150 0.75 12.29 11.43
CA PRO A 150 0.63 13.55 10.70
C PRO A 150 1.22 13.51 9.28
N ASN A 151 2.19 12.63 9.03
CA ASN A 151 2.86 12.50 7.74
C ASN A 151 2.35 11.30 6.90
N LEU A 152 1.47 10.47 7.46
CA LEU A 152 1.04 9.22 6.82
C LEU A 152 0.22 9.46 5.54
N SER A 153 -0.60 10.50 5.49
CA SER A 153 -1.34 10.89 4.29
C SER A 153 -1.72 12.37 4.35
N HIS A 154 -2.30 12.89 3.26
CA HIS A 154 -2.83 14.25 3.19
C HIS A 154 -3.98 14.52 4.19
N GLN A 155 -4.72 13.47 4.57
CA GLN A 155 -5.74 13.51 5.60
C GLN A 155 -5.68 12.21 6.40
N VAL A 156 -5.62 12.33 7.71
CA VAL A 156 -5.62 11.21 8.64
C VAL A 156 -6.71 11.43 9.68
N ILE A 157 -7.57 10.43 9.83
CA ILE A 157 -8.66 10.40 10.81
C ILE A 157 -8.28 9.36 11.84
N VAL A 158 -8.11 9.79 13.09
CA VAL A 158 -7.69 8.91 14.18
C VAL A 158 -8.88 8.65 15.10
N LEU A 159 -9.23 7.38 15.26
CA LEU A 159 -10.24 6.90 16.20
C LEU A 159 -9.51 6.40 17.45
N ALA A 160 -9.59 7.17 18.52
CA ALA A 160 -8.84 6.94 19.75
C ALA A 160 -9.78 6.89 20.95
N THR A 161 -9.43 6.04 21.92
CA THR A 161 -10.02 6.08 23.27
C THR A 161 -9.31 7.11 24.14
N SER A 162 -9.85 7.41 25.33
CA SER A 162 -9.15 8.23 26.32
C SER A 162 -7.78 7.65 26.68
N ASP A 163 -7.67 6.32 26.72
CA ASP A 163 -6.45 5.61 27.10
C ASP A 163 -5.36 5.68 26.01
N ASP A 164 -5.75 5.84 24.74
CA ASP A 164 -4.81 5.96 23.64
C ASP A 164 -4.01 7.27 23.70
N LEU A 165 -4.64 8.35 24.13
CA LEU A 165 -4.06 9.71 24.18
C LEU A 165 -3.74 10.18 25.60
N ALA A 166 -3.84 9.28 26.59
CA ALA A 166 -3.47 9.53 27.97
C ALA A 166 -1.96 9.77 28.16
N GLY A 167 -1.56 10.14 29.38
CA GLY A 167 -0.14 10.28 29.74
C GLY A 167 0.54 11.50 29.10
N GLY A 168 -0.23 12.52 28.72
CA GLY A 168 0.28 13.75 28.13
C GLY A 168 0.37 13.73 26.59
N LEU A 169 0.00 12.62 25.93
CA LEU A 169 0.06 12.51 24.47
C LEU A 169 -0.81 13.55 23.75
N HIS A 170 -2.00 13.86 24.28
CA HIS A 170 -2.85 14.95 23.74
C HIS A 170 -2.12 16.30 23.78
N ASN A 171 -1.41 16.60 24.87
CA ASN A 171 -0.60 17.82 24.99
C ASN A 171 0.58 17.82 24.02
N GLU A 172 1.23 16.68 23.80
CA GLU A 172 2.30 16.54 22.81
C GLU A 172 1.79 16.79 21.38
N LEU A 173 0.63 16.22 21.03
CA LEU A 173 -0.04 16.45 19.75
C LEU A 173 -0.35 17.93 19.52
N LYS A 174 -0.85 18.61 20.56
CA LYS A 174 -1.13 20.04 20.53
C LYS A 174 0.15 20.86 20.37
N ALA A 175 1.20 20.55 21.14
CA ALA A 175 2.48 21.24 21.07
C ALA A 175 3.19 21.05 19.72
N ALA A 176 3.03 19.89 19.09
CA ALA A 176 3.55 19.59 17.76
C ALA A 176 2.72 20.22 16.61
N ASN A 177 1.63 20.92 16.92
CA ASN A 177 0.67 21.44 15.94
C ASN A 177 0.15 20.35 14.98
N ALA A 178 -0.04 19.15 15.51
CA ALA A 178 -0.45 17.95 14.77
C ALA A 178 -1.94 17.63 14.89
N LEU A 179 -2.71 18.49 15.59
CA LEU A 179 -4.15 18.34 15.77
C LEU A 179 -4.93 19.06 14.66
N GLY A 180 -5.86 18.35 14.05
CA GLY A 180 -6.90 18.93 13.19
C GLY A 180 -8.20 19.16 13.96
N GLN A 181 -9.33 18.91 13.29
CA GLN A 181 -10.65 18.93 13.93
C GLN A 181 -10.75 17.84 15.00
N GLN A 182 -11.12 18.23 16.21
CA GLN A 182 -11.31 17.32 17.33
C GLN A 182 -12.80 17.04 17.55
N VAL A 183 -13.14 15.77 17.76
CA VAL A 183 -14.53 15.30 17.90
C VAL A 183 -14.60 14.29 19.03
N LEU A 184 -15.51 14.53 19.98
CA LEU A 184 -15.81 13.62 21.07
C LEU A 184 -17.14 12.93 20.83
N LEU A 185 -17.11 11.61 20.74
CA LEU A 185 -18.28 10.76 20.65
C LEU A 185 -18.69 10.33 22.06
N LYS A 186 -19.90 10.70 22.50
CA LYS A 186 -20.46 10.33 23.81
C LYS A 186 -21.67 9.43 23.64
N GLU A 187 -21.75 8.36 24.41
CA GLU A 187 -22.96 7.56 24.49
C GLU A 187 -24.07 8.38 25.18
N ALA A 188 -25.26 8.42 24.58
CA ALA A 188 -26.43 9.12 25.10
C ALA A 188 -27.62 8.19 25.41
N GLY A 189 -27.47 6.90 25.12
CA GLY A 189 -28.47 5.87 25.33
C GLY A 189 -28.16 4.63 24.49
N ALA A 190 -29.02 3.61 24.57
CA ALA A 190 -28.85 2.38 23.80
C ALA A 190 -28.81 2.69 22.29
N ALA A 191 -27.65 2.43 21.67
CA ALA A 191 -27.37 2.72 20.26
C ALA A 191 -27.53 4.21 19.86
N GLN A 192 -27.37 5.14 20.80
CA GLN A 192 -27.38 6.58 20.53
C GLN A 192 -26.05 7.23 20.91
N VAL A 193 -25.51 8.01 19.99
CA VAL A 193 -24.25 8.73 20.16
C VAL A 193 -24.49 10.22 19.92
N VAL A 194 -23.98 11.06 20.82
CA VAL A 194 -23.89 12.50 20.66
C VAL A 194 -22.49 12.86 20.18
N VAL A 195 -22.43 13.66 19.13
CA VAL A 195 -21.18 14.16 18.55
C VAL A 195 -20.94 15.57 19.07
N VAL A 196 -19.84 15.77 19.79
CA VAL A 196 -19.41 17.09 20.27
C VAL A 196 -18.15 17.48 19.51
N VAL A 197 -18.27 18.50 18.65
CA VAL A 197 -17.13 19.06 17.91
C VAL A 197 -16.55 20.22 18.73
N GLY A 198 -15.25 20.20 19.01
CA GLY A 198 -14.61 21.25 19.78
C GLY A 198 -13.27 20.84 20.37
N ASP A 199 -12.65 21.77 21.08
CA ASP A 199 -11.39 21.52 21.78
C ASP A 199 -11.59 20.52 22.93
N LEU A 200 -10.79 19.45 22.94
CA LEU A 200 -10.87 18.38 23.95
C LEU A 200 -9.91 18.59 25.13
N ASN A 201 -9.29 19.76 25.29
CA ASN A 201 -8.43 20.07 26.44
C ASN A 201 -9.10 19.86 27.81
N ALA A 202 -10.43 20.01 27.89
CA ALA A 202 -11.15 19.80 29.16
C ALA A 202 -11.48 18.32 29.41
N PHE A 203 -11.33 17.48 28.39
CA PHE A 203 -11.60 16.04 28.45
C PHE A 203 -10.32 15.23 28.77
N PHE A 204 -9.18 15.62 28.17
CA PHE A 204 -7.86 15.03 28.41
C PHE A 204 -7.08 15.73 29.53
#